data_AF-A0A0C1HAC1-F1
#
_entry.id   AF-A0A0C1HAC1-F1
#
_cell.length_a   1.000
_cell.length_b   1.000
_cell.length_c   1.000
_cell.angle_alpha   90.00
_cell.angle_beta   90.00
_cell.angle_gamma   90.00
#
_symmetry.space_group_name_H-M   'P 1'
#
loop_
_entity.id
_entity.type
_entity.pdbx_description
1 polymer ?
#
loop_
_entity_poly.entity_id
_entity_poly.type
_entity_poly.pdbx_seq_one_letter_code
_entity_poly.pdbx_strand_id
1 'polypeptide(L)'
;MQNRALGEFMVWRSLDFYSLNDLDQKIVDQLELYLHQRETRLAHQILNAIPSTNLETFSPILSQEGGILKLSDAVEGITKKVRTFVKTDTQRVDQGQDRKFRQHINHVLWEFTEVLEGCVVELFQQIKQVRVDRWHRSIFKAVYAIKNILIHYIEDLAWAVRRLEKPLKEYFQYCNAKLTLFNHWMLGWQSFVDPQIAKNLNQSEIFLKKEYQAFETCYQNYIQISIKIEFDLEEMKTFQAFAQLGIAEQNLYVDVFRLLKTLEQNSKPKDLLSQETIRSLKNIANFDTIEDVLKKYHKILKKAFFDSSLAWKKLDKDEDSVKEKSEELKNSVYHYQYELQQLLKTIGHYRTFLLKTDPDPYVGSRWGFSEWIVSPEPIRAKKLMHLMYFLDELNKGYEKLFKAFERDKLTLQLLENKAHEVIEKLLHEMEQPLISRSMMQNRALQLISQLQLCDEIGSDQLEIISYFDGILAKAMREDWKYHVLHGFPAFHEIYWQHKGLGEFTHDPAHAFRVERFQLLIDRVEGWMKKGEFYVHTYEVELDKNDIKTYLQDFLAIVQRTEKEKSLDPFLDETVDRLKQQFLEYRYLFGQFLFNIQIKDIDGQYRNKFLFIEQYFESIENLLFELKMSWEGKS
;
A
#
# COMPACT_ATOMS: atom_id res chain seq x y z
N MET A 1 38.53 -13.76 -45.05
CA MET A 1 39.10 -12.62 -45.80
C MET A 1 37.94 -11.90 -46.47
N GLN A 2 37.39 -10.88 -45.78
CA GLN A 2 37.52 -9.42 -46.08
C GLN A 2 36.66 -9.02 -47.30
N ASN A 3 35.73 -8.05 -47.29
CA ASN A 3 35.39 -6.95 -46.37
C ASN A 3 33.93 -6.49 -46.58
N ARG A 4 33.21 -6.29 -45.46
CA ARG A 4 32.40 -5.11 -45.08
C ARG A 4 31.97 -4.11 -46.16
N ALA A 5 30.66 -3.91 -46.29
CA ALA A 5 30.05 -2.58 -46.34
C ALA A 5 28.70 -2.65 -45.60
N LEU A 6 28.67 -2.03 -44.43
CA LEU A 6 27.54 -1.89 -43.53
C LEU A 6 26.47 -1.02 -44.19
N GLY A 7 25.34 -1.62 -44.55
CA GLY A 7 24.08 -0.90 -44.71
C GLY A 7 23.49 -0.68 -43.32
N GLU A 8 23.86 0.42 -42.67
CA GLU A 8 23.20 0.88 -41.44
C GLU A 8 21.81 1.43 -41.80
N PHE A 9 20.86 0.51 -41.98
CA PHE A 9 19.48 0.82 -41.66
C PHE A 9 19.39 0.94 -40.14
N MET A 10 19.68 2.13 -39.61
CA MET A 10 19.29 2.48 -38.25
C MET A 10 17.79 2.76 -38.28
N VAL A 11 17.03 1.67 -38.39
CA VAL A 11 15.67 1.56 -37.88
C VAL A 11 15.74 2.08 -36.46
N TRP A 12 14.80 2.96 -36.10
CA TRP A 12 14.50 3.24 -34.71
C TRP A 12 14.64 1.92 -33.91
N ARG A 13 15.64 1.78 -33.01
CA ARG A 13 15.16 1.56 -31.65
C ARG A 13 14.29 2.76 -31.47
N SER A 14 12.99 2.53 -31.38
CA SER A 14 12.08 3.58 -30.97
C SER A 14 12.79 4.36 -29.88
N LEU A 15 12.58 5.67 -29.80
CA LEU A 15 12.56 6.24 -28.47
C LEU A 15 11.44 5.48 -27.75
N ASP A 16 11.76 4.27 -27.29
CA ASP A 16 10.87 3.30 -26.70
C ASP A 16 10.78 3.78 -25.28
N PHE A 17 10.10 4.92 -25.14
CA PHE A 17 9.77 5.48 -23.84
C PHE A 17 8.90 4.50 -23.04
N TYR A 18 8.38 3.44 -23.67
CA TYR A 18 7.84 2.25 -23.01
C TYR A 18 8.77 1.61 -21.96
N SER A 19 10.07 1.93 -21.95
CA SER A 19 11.04 1.42 -20.98
C SER A 19 11.72 2.47 -20.09
N LEU A 20 11.46 3.77 -20.30
CA LEU A 20 12.06 4.84 -19.50
C LEU A 20 11.14 5.16 -18.32
N ASN A 21 11.49 4.61 -17.16
CA ASN A 21 10.76 4.79 -15.92
C ASN A 21 10.71 6.25 -15.40
N ASP A 22 11.55 7.14 -15.93
CA ASP A 22 11.73 8.52 -15.44
C ASP A 22 11.86 9.53 -16.60
N LEU A 23 10.93 10.49 -16.69
CA LEU A 23 11.07 11.71 -17.49
C LEU A 23 12.13 12.60 -16.82
N ASP A 24 13.37 12.52 -17.28
CA ASP A 24 14.52 13.21 -16.69
C ASP A 24 15.24 14.14 -17.68
N GLN A 25 16.32 14.80 -17.22
CA GLN A 25 17.11 15.71 -18.05
C GLN A 25 17.80 14.98 -19.22
N LYS A 26 18.14 13.68 -19.09
CA LYS A 26 18.81 12.95 -20.15
C LYS A 26 17.91 12.79 -21.37
N ILE A 27 16.61 12.60 -21.15
CA ILE A 27 15.62 12.58 -22.23
C ILE A 27 15.55 13.93 -22.94
N VAL A 28 15.60 15.04 -22.20
CA VAL A 28 15.62 16.40 -22.77
C VAL A 28 16.83 16.53 -23.72
N ASP A 29 18.02 16.17 -23.24
CA ASP A 29 19.27 16.28 -24.00
C ASP A 29 19.26 15.38 -25.25
N GLN A 30 18.71 14.16 -25.13
CA GLN A 30 18.57 13.22 -26.25
C GLN A 30 17.60 13.75 -27.33
N LEU A 31 16.46 14.29 -26.92
CA LEU A 31 15.48 14.86 -27.84
C LEU A 31 16.06 16.08 -28.57
N GLU A 32 16.74 16.97 -27.84
CA GLU A 32 17.36 18.16 -28.43
C GLU A 32 18.40 17.77 -29.49
N LEU A 33 19.28 16.83 -29.17
CA LEU A 33 20.30 16.34 -30.10
C LEU A 33 19.68 15.67 -31.34
N TYR A 34 18.60 14.91 -31.15
CA TYR A 34 17.87 14.28 -32.24
C TYR A 34 17.21 15.31 -33.18
N LEU A 35 16.49 16.28 -32.63
CA LEU A 35 15.83 17.33 -33.41
C LEU A 35 16.87 18.18 -34.15
N HIS A 36 18.00 18.45 -33.51
CA HIS A 36 19.11 19.19 -34.13
C HIS A 36 19.73 18.44 -35.31
N GLN A 37 19.92 17.12 -35.20
CA GLN A 37 20.38 16.28 -36.32
C GLN A 37 19.38 16.26 -37.48
N ARG A 38 18.08 16.18 -37.16
CA ARG A 38 17.00 16.19 -38.15
C ARG A 38 16.87 17.53 -38.85
N GLU A 39 16.97 18.63 -38.10
CA GLU A 39 17.02 19.99 -38.65
C GLU A 39 18.23 20.16 -39.58
N THR A 40 19.41 19.69 -39.16
CA THR A 40 20.62 19.77 -39.97
C THR A 40 20.46 18.99 -41.28
N ARG A 41 19.87 17.79 -41.24
CA ARG A 41 19.57 16.99 -42.44
C ARG A 41 18.59 17.72 -43.37
N LEU A 42 17.51 18.27 -42.81
CA LEU A 42 16.53 19.08 -43.53
C LEU A 42 17.21 20.27 -44.22
N ALA A 43 18.04 21.01 -43.50
CA ALA A 43 18.77 22.17 -43.98
C ALA A 43 19.68 21.82 -45.18
N HIS A 44 20.39 20.69 -45.11
CA HIS A 44 21.21 20.20 -46.22
C HIS A 44 20.37 19.77 -47.44
N GLN A 45 19.25 19.06 -47.22
CA GLN A 45 18.35 18.64 -48.29
C GLN A 45 17.74 19.84 -49.02
N ILE A 46 17.32 20.85 -48.27
CA ILE A 46 16.84 22.13 -48.80
C ILE A 46 17.96 22.80 -49.62
N LEU A 47 19.13 23.07 -49.03
CA LEU A 47 20.22 23.79 -49.71
C LEU A 47 20.73 23.10 -50.99
N ASN A 48 20.67 21.77 -51.04
CA ASN A 48 21.12 20.96 -52.19
C ASN A 48 20.00 20.66 -53.21
N ALA A 49 18.77 21.11 -52.97
CA ALA A 49 17.65 20.81 -53.85
C ALA A 49 17.79 21.48 -55.24
N ILE A 50 18.50 22.61 -55.35
CA ILE A 50 18.78 23.29 -56.64
C ILE A 50 20.17 22.85 -57.14
N PRO A 51 20.29 22.26 -58.35
CA PRO A 51 21.58 21.88 -58.91
C PRO A 51 22.46 23.12 -59.11
N SER A 52 23.71 23.05 -58.65
CA SER A 52 24.69 24.10 -58.84
C SER A 52 24.95 24.31 -60.33
N THR A 53 24.61 25.48 -60.87
CA THR A 53 25.10 25.93 -62.17
C THR A 53 26.63 25.95 -62.13
N ASN A 54 27.27 25.43 -63.19
CA ASN A 54 28.72 25.45 -63.38
C ASN A 54 29.25 26.89 -63.47
N LEU A 55 29.34 27.57 -62.33
CA LEU A 55 30.05 28.82 -62.17
C LEU A 55 31.12 28.57 -61.12
N GLU A 56 32.35 28.47 -61.61
CA GLU A 56 33.57 28.63 -60.83
C GLU A 56 33.55 30.00 -60.14
N THR A 57 32.83 30.10 -59.01
CA THR A 57 32.93 31.11 -57.93
C THR A 57 31.74 30.99 -56.99
N PHE A 58 31.46 29.77 -56.52
CA PHE A 58 31.19 29.61 -55.10
C PHE A 58 32.21 28.60 -54.60
N SER A 59 33.26 29.08 -53.93
CA SER A 59 33.92 28.28 -52.92
C SER A 59 32.84 27.57 -52.11
N PRO A 60 32.98 26.27 -51.80
CA PRO A 60 31.94 25.55 -51.09
C PRO A 60 31.68 26.34 -49.81
N ILE A 61 30.52 26.98 -49.68
CA ILE A 61 30.26 27.77 -48.48
C ILE A 61 30.25 26.86 -47.25
N LEU A 62 30.12 25.54 -47.41
CA LEU A 62 30.40 24.58 -46.36
C LEU A 62 31.03 23.32 -46.95
N SER A 63 32.20 22.94 -46.43
CA SER A 63 32.78 21.61 -46.59
C SER A 63 31.75 20.55 -46.20
N GLN A 64 31.61 19.49 -47.01
CA GLN A 64 30.77 18.32 -46.74
C GLN A 64 31.24 17.48 -45.52
N GLU A 65 32.07 18.05 -44.64
CA GLU A 65 32.54 17.46 -43.39
C GLU A 65 31.84 18.18 -42.22
N GLY A 66 30.78 17.57 -41.69
CA GLY A 66 30.34 17.75 -40.30
C GLY A 66 29.88 19.14 -39.82
N GLY A 67 29.65 20.10 -40.70
CA GLY A 67 29.18 21.43 -40.32
C GLY A 67 27.73 21.43 -39.82
N ILE A 68 27.51 21.86 -38.59
CA ILE A 68 26.17 22.15 -38.05
C ILE A 68 25.53 23.24 -38.91
N LEU A 69 24.46 22.89 -39.64
CA LEU A 69 23.75 23.81 -40.53
C LEU A 69 22.35 24.03 -40.00
N LYS A 70 22.03 25.27 -39.60
CA LYS A 70 20.68 25.63 -39.14
C LYS A 70 19.72 25.79 -40.32
N LEU A 71 18.43 25.58 -40.08
CA LEU A 71 17.39 25.76 -41.07
C LEU A 71 17.36 27.21 -41.61
N SER A 72 17.61 28.20 -40.75
CA SER A 72 17.73 29.61 -41.14
C SER A 72 18.77 29.83 -42.23
N ASP A 73 19.94 29.21 -42.08
CA ASP A 73 21.08 29.38 -42.97
C ASP A 73 20.83 28.71 -44.32
N ALA A 74 20.13 27.57 -44.32
CA ALA A 74 19.69 26.89 -45.53
C ALA A 74 18.66 27.71 -46.33
N VAL A 75 17.68 28.33 -45.65
CA VAL A 75 16.68 29.20 -46.29
C VAL A 75 17.34 30.43 -46.92
N GLU A 76 18.30 31.05 -46.24
CA GLU A 76 19.08 32.16 -46.80
C GLU A 76 19.99 31.72 -47.94
N GLY A 77 20.62 30.54 -47.82
CA GLY A 77 21.45 29.92 -48.84
C GLY A 77 20.68 29.63 -50.13
N ILE A 78 19.49 29.04 -50.05
CA ILE A 78 18.58 28.89 -51.19
C ILE A 78 18.25 30.25 -51.78
N THR A 79 17.88 31.23 -50.95
CA THR A 79 17.47 32.56 -51.43
C THR A 79 18.59 33.20 -52.27
N LYS A 80 19.85 33.07 -51.82
CA LYS A 80 21.03 33.52 -52.56
C LYS A 80 21.23 32.72 -53.85
N LYS A 81 21.15 31.38 -53.79
CA LYS A 81 21.28 30.50 -54.98
C LYS A 81 20.23 30.82 -56.04
N VAL A 82 18.97 30.99 -55.67
CA VAL A 82 17.88 31.37 -56.58
C VAL A 82 18.17 32.71 -57.24
N ARG A 83 18.55 33.73 -56.46
CA ARG A 83 18.85 35.07 -57.02
C ARG A 83 20.04 35.05 -57.97
N THR A 84 21.07 34.25 -57.70
CA THR A 84 22.20 34.10 -58.62
C THR A 84 21.79 33.33 -59.86
N PHE A 85 21.04 32.25 -59.71
CA PHE A 85 20.51 31.46 -60.83
C PHE A 85 19.68 32.32 -61.78
N VAL A 86 18.77 33.14 -61.25
CA VAL A 86 17.95 34.11 -62.03
C VAL A 86 18.81 35.16 -62.74
N LYS A 87 19.97 35.53 -62.19
CA LYS A 87 20.87 36.55 -62.77
C LYS A 87 21.80 36.02 -63.87
N THR A 88 22.10 34.71 -63.90
CA THR A 88 23.22 34.20 -64.71
C THR A 88 22.82 33.63 -66.07
N ASP A 89 21.54 33.68 -66.44
CA ASP A 89 20.99 33.40 -67.79
C ASP A 89 21.54 32.13 -68.50
N THR A 90 21.86 31.09 -67.73
CA THR A 90 22.34 29.81 -68.25
C THR A 90 21.24 28.76 -68.27
N GLN A 91 20.89 28.33 -69.49
CA GLN A 91 20.07 27.17 -69.90
C GLN A 91 18.77 26.91 -69.11
N ARG A 92 17.64 27.15 -69.81
CA ARG A 92 16.27 26.89 -69.34
C ARG A 92 16.11 25.45 -68.84
N VAL A 93 15.68 25.32 -67.58
CA VAL A 93 15.35 24.06 -66.91
C VAL A 93 14.15 23.40 -67.61
N ASP A 94 14.18 22.07 -67.74
CA ASP A 94 13.09 21.26 -68.30
C ASP A 94 11.88 21.21 -67.35
N GLN A 95 10.66 21.38 -67.86
CA GLN A 95 9.42 21.49 -67.06
C GLN A 95 9.16 20.25 -66.17
N GLY A 96 9.72 19.09 -66.52
CA GLY A 96 9.65 17.87 -65.71
C GLY A 96 10.53 17.89 -64.44
N GLN A 97 11.58 18.71 -64.41
CA GLN A 97 12.46 18.86 -63.25
C GLN A 97 11.85 19.77 -62.18
N ASP A 98 11.10 20.80 -62.59
CA ASP A 98 10.37 21.73 -61.70
C ASP A 98 9.36 21.01 -60.80
N ARG A 99 8.57 20.09 -61.38
CA ARG A 99 7.57 19.32 -60.61
C ARG A 99 8.22 18.38 -59.59
N LYS A 100 9.33 17.73 -59.97
CA LYS A 100 10.10 16.85 -59.08
C LYS A 100 10.75 17.63 -57.94
N PHE A 101 11.28 18.82 -58.22
CA PHE A 101 11.86 19.71 -57.21
C PHE A 101 10.81 20.19 -56.21
N ARG A 102 9.62 20.63 -56.68
CA ARG A 102 8.50 21.01 -55.81
C ARG A 102 8.03 19.85 -54.93
N GLN A 103 7.93 18.64 -55.49
CA GLN A 103 7.56 17.44 -54.74
C GLN A 103 8.61 17.09 -53.69
N HIS A 104 9.90 17.22 -54.03
CA HIS A 104 11.01 16.94 -53.11
C HIS A 104 11.04 17.90 -51.91
N ILE A 105 10.91 19.22 -52.15
CA ILE A 105 10.88 20.21 -51.06
C ILE A 105 9.69 19.99 -50.14
N ASN A 106 8.49 19.78 -50.70
CA ASN A 106 7.32 19.52 -49.88
C ASN A 106 7.43 18.21 -49.09
N HIS A 107 7.97 17.15 -49.70
CA HIS A 107 8.19 15.87 -49.02
C HIS A 107 9.14 16.03 -47.83
N VAL A 108 10.27 16.71 -48.02
CA VAL A 108 11.28 16.92 -46.98
C VAL A 108 10.75 17.81 -45.83
N LEU A 109 9.95 18.84 -46.14
CA LEU A 109 9.27 19.64 -45.11
C LEU A 109 8.19 18.85 -44.36
N TRP A 110 7.45 17.98 -45.06
CA TRP A 110 6.48 17.07 -44.44
C TRP A 110 7.16 16.05 -43.52
N GLU A 111 8.28 15.44 -43.93
CA GLU A 111 9.03 14.50 -43.08
C GLU A 111 9.40 15.11 -41.72
N PHE A 112 9.89 16.36 -41.70
CA PHE A 112 10.23 17.02 -40.45
C PHE A 112 9.00 17.47 -39.65
N THR A 113 7.91 17.86 -40.34
CA THR A 113 6.62 18.18 -39.71
C THR A 113 6.05 16.96 -38.98
N GLU A 114 6.06 15.78 -39.62
CA GLU A 114 5.63 14.51 -39.02
C GLU A 114 6.49 14.12 -37.82
N VAL A 115 7.80 14.36 -37.88
CA VAL A 115 8.70 14.14 -36.73
C VAL A 115 8.31 15.01 -35.54
N LEU A 116 8.04 16.30 -35.75
CA LEU A 116 7.64 17.22 -34.69
C LEU A 116 6.26 16.85 -34.11
N GLU A 117 5.30 16.52 -34.97
CA GLU A 117 3.98 16.01 -34.57
C GLU A 117 4.08 14.73 -33.72
N GLY A 118 4.89 13.77 -34.17
CA GLY A 118 5.16 12.53 -33.45
C GLY A 118 5.71 12.78 -32.05
N CYS A 119 6.72 13.66 -31.93
CA CYS A 119 7.32 14.01 -30.64
C CYS A 119 6.31 14.67 -29.69
N VAL A 120 5.43 15.53 -30.20
CA VAL A 120 4.37 16.18 -29.39
C VAL A 120 3.38 15.15 -28.86
N VAL A 121 2.90 14.24 -29.71
CA VAL A 121 1.95 13.19 -29.30
C VAL A 121 2.58 12.25 -28.29
N GLU A 122 3.83 11.83 -28.54
CA GLU A 122 4.58 10.91 -27.69
C GLU A 122 4.82 11.49 -26.30
N LEU A 123 5.18 12.78 -26.18
CA LEU A 123 5.33 13.45 -24.88
C LEU A 123 4.11 13.25 -23.97
N PHE A 124 2.90 13.50 -24.47
CA PHE A 124 1.69 13.40 -23.67
C PHE A 124 1.22 11.96 -23.46
N GLN A 125 1.57 11.04 -24.36
CA GLN A 125 1.41 9.60 -24.09
C GLN A 125 2.30 9.17 -22.92
N GLN A 126 3.53 9.69 -22.84
CA GLN A 126 4.46 9.40 -21.76
C GLN A 126 4.06 10.01 -20.42
N ILE A 127 3.64 11.28 -20.43
CA ILE A 127 3.09 11.92 -19.22
C ILE A 127 1.91 11.12 -18.65
N LYS A 128 1.05 10.56 -19.52
CA LYS A 128 -0.06 9.67 -19.10
C LYS A 128 0.42 8.32 -18.58
N GLN A 129 1.63 7.87 -18.92
CA GLN A 129 2.21 6.64 -18.36
C GLN A 129 2.86 6.88 -17.00
N VAL A 130 3.40 8.08 -16.75
CA VAL A 130 3.97 8.45 -15.46
C VAL A 130 2.87 8.57 -14.39
N ARG A 131 2.94 7.68 -13.42
CA ARG A 131 2.02 7.64 -12.28
C ARG A 131 2.26 8.81 -11.34
N VAL A 132 1.22 9.22 -10.60
CA VAL A 132 1.26 10.39 -9.71
C VAL A 132 2.25 10.20 -8.57
N ASP A 133 2.47 8.97 -8.09
CA ASP A 133 3.47 8.65 -7.07
C ASP A 133 4.91 9.03 -7.48
N ARG A 134 5.17 9.17 -8.79
CA ARG A 134 6.48 9.57 -9.32
C ARG A 134 6.56 11.03 -9.74
N TRP A 135 5.52 11.82 -9.55
CA TRP A 135 5.50 13.22 -9.97
C TRP A 135 6.42 14.07 -9.10
N HIS A 136 7.70 14.11 -9.48
CA HIS A 136 8.72 14.92 -8.87
C HIS A 136 8.95 16.22 -9.65
N ARG A 137 9.56 17.21 -8.99
CA ARG A 137 9.95 18.49 -9.63
C ARG A 137 10.84 18.31 -10.85
N SER A 138 11.63 17.23 -10.90
CA SER A 138 12.45 16.86 -12.06
C SER A 138 11.60 16.59 -13.29
N ILE A 139 10.51 15.82 -13.15
CA ILE A 139 9.59 15.50 -14.24
C ILE A 139 8.96 16.76 -14.82
N PHE A 140 8.46 17.65 -13.95
CA PHE A 140 7.89 18.92 -14.40
C PHE A 140 8.90 19.78 -15.18
N LYS A 141 10.15 19.86 -14.69
CA LYS A 141 11.22 20.58 -15.39
C LYS A 141 11.53 19.96 -16.75
N ALA A 142 11.61 18.63 -16.83
CA ALA A 142 11.87 17.91 -18.07
C ALA A 142 10.74 18.15 -19.09
N VAL A 143 9.48 18.01 -18.67
CA VAL A 143 8.30 18.27 -19.52
C VAL A 143 8.28 19.71 -20.02
N TYR A 144 8.56 20.68 -19.16
CA TYR A 144 8.65 22.10 -19.54
C TYR A 144 9.76 22.35 -20.57
N ALA A 145 10.94 21.76 -20.37
CA ALA A 145 12.07 21.88 -21.27
C ALA A 145 11.76 21.29 -22.65
N ILE A 146 11.22 20.06 -22.69
CA ILE A 146 10.79 19.39 -23.93
C ILE A 146 9.75 20.24 -24.67
N LYS A 147 8.74 20.75 -23.96
CA LYS A 147 7.70 21.61 -24.54
C LYS A 147 8.30 22.88 -25.16
N ASN A 148 9.27 23.52 -24.52
CA ASN A 148 9.92 24.70 -25.08
C ASN A 148 10.80 24.38 -26.29
N ILE A 149 11.52 23.26 -26.27
CA ILE A 149 12.31 22.77 -27.42
C ILE A 149 11.38 22.53 -28.62
N LEU A 150 10.28 21.79 -28.42
CA LEU A 150 9.33 21.49 -29.49
C LEU A 150 8.66 22.75 -30.05
N ILE A 151 8.27 23.71 -29.19
CA ILE A 151 7.74 25.00 -29.67
C ILE A 151 8.77 25.72 -30.53
N HIS A 152 10.03 25.78 -30.10
CA HIS A 152 11.07 26.45 -30.85
C HIS A 152 11.24 25.87 -32.27
N TYR A 153 11.36 24.54 -32.39
CA TYR A 153 11.49 23.89 -33.71
C TYR A 153 10.22 24.00 -34.58
N ILE A 154 9.03 23.99 -33.98
CA ILE A 154 7.76 24.21 -34.71
C ILE A 154 7.71 25.65 -35.26
N GLU A 155 8.07 26.64 -34.44
CA GLU A 155 8.12 28.06 -34.83
C GLU A 155 9.17 28.30 -35.91
N ASP A 156 10.36 27.70 -35.79
CA ASP A 156 11.45 27.81 -36.76
C ASP A 156 11.07 27.19 -38.11
N LEU A 157 10.43 26.02 -38.11
CA LEU A 157 9.94 25.38 -39.33
C LEU A 157 8.80 26.19 -39.97
N ALA A 158 7.86 26.69 -39.17
CA ALA A 158 6.79 27.56 -39.67
C ALA A 158 7.33 28.85 -40.28
N TRP A 159 8.37 29.44 -39.68
CA TRP A 159 9.10 30.58 -40.23
C TRP A 159 9.79 30.24 -41.55
N ALA A 160 10.47 29.09 -41.62
CA ALA A 160 11.16 28.63 -42.82
C ALA A 160 10.18 28.39 -43.97
N VAL A 161 9.05 27.73 -43.72
CA VAL A 161 7.96 27.51 -44.68
C VAL A 161 7.46 28.84 -45.26
N ARG A 162 7.18 29.82 -44.41
CA ARG A 162 6.72 31.16 -44.85
C ARG A 162 7.77 31.88 -45.69
N ARG A 163 9.06 31.71 -45.37
CA ARG A 163 10.16 32.45 -46.00
C ARG A 163 10.70 31.79 -47.26
N LEU A 164 10.55 30.48 -47.41
CA LEU A 164 10.86 29.73 -48.64
C LEU A 164 9.87 30.03 -49.77
N GLU A 165 8.64 30.40 -49.44
CA GLU A 165 7.58 30.64 -50.42
C GLU A 165 7.95 31.71 -51.45
N LYS A 166 8.54 32.84 -51.03
CA LYS A 166 8.91 33.94 -51.93
C LYS A 166 10.08 33.57 -52.87
N PRO A 167 11.24 33.06 -52.38
CA PRO A 167 12.31 32.57 -53.24
C PRO A 167 11.87 31.48 -54.21
N LEU A 168 11.02 30.54 -53.77
CA LEU A 168 10.49 29.51 -54.65
C LEU A 168 9.62 30.11 -55.76
N LYS A 169 8.73 31.05 -55.43
CA LYS A 169 7.96 31.82 -56.44
C LYS A 169 8.87 32.48 -57.48
N GLU A 170 9.94 33.16 -57.04
CA GLU A 170 10.92 33.81 -57.92
C GLU A 170 11.61 32.79 -58.85
N TYR A 171 12.01 31.63 -58.31
CA TYR A 171 12.63 30.55 -59.08
C TYR A 171 11.69 29.95 -60.14
N PHE A 172 10.45 29.62 -59.77
CA PHE A 172 9.49 28.99 -60.68
C PHE A 172 8.93 29.94 -61.75
N GLN A 173 8.81 31.25 -61.44
CA GLN A 173 8.46 32.27 -62.43
C GLN A 173 9.54 32.38 -63.52
N TYR A 174 10.81 32.33 -63.13
CA TYR A 174 11.95 32.39 -64.06
C TYR A 174 12.06 31.13 -64.93
N CYS A 175 11.88 29.93 -64.36
CA CYS A 175 11.93 28.68 -65.12
C CYS A 175 10.80 28.55 -66.16
N ASN A 176 9.65 29.21 -65.95
CA ASN A 176 8.46 29.13 -66.80
C ASN A 176 8.23 30.35 -67.74
N ALA A 177 9.30 31.06 -68.12
CA ALA A 177 9.26 32.32 -68.91
C ALA A 177 8.60 32.26 -70.33
N LYS A 178 8.01 31.13 -70.74
CA LYS A 178 7.20 31.01 -71.98
C LYS A 178 5.69 31.25 -71.77
N LEU A 179 5.27 31.64 -70.58
CA LEU A 179 3.86 31.78 -70.21
C LEU A 179 3.36 33.23 -70.40
N THR A 180 2.17 33.39 -71.00
CA THR A 180 1.44 34.66 -71.17
C THR A 180 1.28 35.42 -69.84
N LEU A 181 1.07 36.75 -69.89
CA LEU A 181 0.87 37.62 -68.71
C LEU A 181 -0.18 37.08 -67.72
N PHE A 182 -1.22 36.41 -68.22
CA PHE A 182 -2.26 35.76 -67.42
C PHE A 182 -1.73 34.61 -66.54
N ASN A 183 -0.80 33.82 -67.06
CA ASN A 183 -0.20 32.70 -66.34
C ASN A 183 0.84 33.16 -65.31
N HIS A 184 1.52 34.28 -65.55
CA HIS A 184 2.35 34.95 -64.53
C HIS A 184 1.51 35.44 -63.35
N TRP A 185 0.32 35.99 -63.62
CA TRP A 185 -0.64 36.38 -62.58
C TRP A 185 -1.17 35.17 -61.80
N MET A 186 -1.51 34.07 -62.50
CA MET A 186 -1.99 32.83 -61.87
C MET A 186 -0.90 32.15 -61.00
N LEU A 187 0.36 32.16 -61.43
CA LEU A 187 1.51 31.64 -60.65
C LEU A 187 1.80 32.48 -59.39
N GLY A 188 1.49 33.79 -59.39
CA GLY A 188 1.59 34.62 -58.20
C GLY A 188 0.63 34.18 -57.08
N TRP A 189 -0.50 33.60 -57.46
CA TRP A 189 -1.56 33.14 -56.54
C TRP A 189 -1.40 31.67 -56.10
N GLN A 190 -0.55 30.89 -56.78
CA GLN A 190 -0.25 29.52 -56.38
C GLN A 190 0.73 29.48 -55.20
N SER A 191 0.46 28.58 -54.23
CA SER A 191 1.37 28.28 -53.13
C SER A 191 2.36 27.19 -53.57
N PHE A 192 3.66 27.43 -53.46
CA PHE A 192 4.69 26.48 -53.89
C PHE A 192 5.08 25.49 -52.79
N VAL A 193 5.07 25.96 -51.55
CA VAL A 193 5.03 25.13 -50.35
C VAL A 193 3.57 24.79 -50.02
N ASP A 194 3.32 23.55 -49.61
CA ASP A 194 1.98 23.09 -49.23
C ASP A 194 1.46 23.88 -48.02
N PRO A 195 0.34 24.63 -48.16
CA PRO A 195 -0.23 25.41 -47.07
C PRO A 195 -0.73 24.53 -45.90
N GLN A 196 -0.94 23.23 -46.12
CA GLN A 196 -1.31 22.30 -45.05
C GLN A 196 -0.20 22.14 -44.01
N ILE A 197 1.08 22.25 -44.40
CA ILE A 197 2.23 22.16 -43.47
C ILE A 197 2.13 23.24 -42.39
N ALA A 198 1.91 24.49 -42.79
CA ALA A 198 1.77 25.60 -41.85
C ALA A 198 0.53 25.48 -40.95
N LYS A 199 -0.56 24.91 -41.49
CA LYS A 199 -1.78 24.64 -40.72
C LYS A 199 -1.54 23.56 -39.67
N ASN A 200 -0.88 22.47 -40.04
CA ASN A 200 -0.53 21.35 -39.19
C ASN A 200 0.41 21.78 -38.06
N LEU A 201 1.49 22.50 -38.37
CA LEU A 201 2.42 23.04 -37.37
C LEU A 201 1.70 23.93 -36.34
N ASN A 202 0.80 24.81 -36.79
CA ASN A 202 -0.01 25.63 -35.89
C ASN A 202 -0.97 24.78 -35.03
N GLN A 203 -1.58 23.73 -35.59
CA GLN A 203 -2.42 22.80 -34.82
C GLN A 203 -1.62 22.06 -33.75
N SER A 204 -0.41 21.61 -34.08
CA SER A 204 0.50 20.92 -33.16
C SER A 204 0.98 21.83 -32.04
N GLU A 205 1.30 23.09 -32.35
CA GLU A 205 1.66 24.10 -31.36
C GLU A 205 0.50 24.39 -30.39
N ILE A 206 -0.72 24.59 -30.92
CA ILE A 206 -1.94 24.83 -30.11
C ILE A 206 -2.22 23.61 -29.22
N PHE A 207 -2.12 22.40 -29.76
CA PHE A 207 -2.32 21.16 -29.02
C PHE A 207 -1.28 21.01 -27.90
N LEU A 208 0.00 21.20 -28.20
CA LEU A 208 1.10 21.15 -27.23
C LEU A 208 0.89 22.15 -26.08
N LYS A 209 0.55 23.40 -26.39
CA LYS A 209 0.29 24.44 -25.39
C LYS A 209 -0.91 24.08 -24.50
N LYS A 210 -2.01 23.59 -25.10
CA LYS A 210 -3.24 23.24 -24.38
C LYS A 210 -3.04 22.05 -23.44
N GLU A 211 -2.44 20.96 -23.92
CA GLU A 211 -2.19 19.77 -23.11
C GLU A 211 -1.16 20.05 -22.01
N TYR A 212 -0.12 20.84 -22.29
CA TYR A 212 0.83 21.28 -21.26
C TYR A 212 0.14 22.10 -20.17
N GLN A 213 -0.75 23.03 -20.53
CA GLN A 213 -1.49 23.83 -19.55
C GLN A 213 -2.40 22.97 -18.66
N ALA A 214 -3.04 21.93 -19.23
CA ALA A 214 -3.83 20.98 -18.47
C ALA A 214 -2.97 20.17 -17.49
N PHE A 215 -1.81 19.68 -17.94
CA PHE A 215 -0.83 19.01 -17.10
C PHE A 215 -0.30 19.92 -15.99
N GLU A 216 0.09 21.16 -16.30
CA GLU A 216 0.60 22.14 -15.35
C GLU A 216 -0.42 22.44 -14.27
N THR A 217 -1.69 22.68 -14.64
CA THR A 217 -2.77 22.91 -13.68
C THR A 217 -2.96 21.70 -12.76
N CYS A 218 -2.93 20.48 -13.31
CA CYS A 218 -3.03 19.24 -12.54
C CYS A 218 -1.86 19.08 -11.57
N TYR A 219 -0.64 19.32 -12.03
CA TYR A 219 0.58 19.23 -11.25
C TYR A 219 0.63 20.27 -10.11
N GLN A 220 0.19 21.50 -10.36
CA GLN A 220 0.08 22.52 -9.31
C GLN A 220 -0.92 22.12 -8.21
N ASN A 221 -2.08 21.57 -8.60
CA ASN A 221 -3.05 21.05 -7.63
C ASN A 221 -2.45 19.91 -6.81
N TYR A 222 -1.73 18.99 -7.46
CA TYR A 222 -1.02 17.90 -6.79
C TYR A 222 0.02 18.44 -5.78
N ILE A 223 0.86 19.40 -6.15
CA ILE A 223 1.84 20.00 -5.23
C ILE A 223 1.16 20.61 -4.01
N GLN A 224 0.08 21.38 -4.20
CA GLN A 224 -0.62 22.02 -3.09
C GLN A 224 -1.17 21.00 -2.09
N ILE A 225 -1.68 19.87 -2.58
CA ILE A 225 -2.15 18.75 -1.76
C ILE A 225 -0.95 18.04 -1.12
N SER A 226 0.10 17.74 -1.89
CA SER A 226 1.31 17.06 -1.41
C SER A 226 2.01 17.83 -0.28
N ILE A 227 2.05 19.16 -0.33
CA ILE A 227 2.60 19.98 0.76
C ILE A 227 1.81 19.77 2.07
N LYS A 228 0.48 19.71 1.99
CA LYS A 228 -0.37 19.45 3.16
C LYS A 228 -0.13 18.06 3.73
N ILE A 229 0.00 17.07 2.85
CA ILE A 229 0.27 15.68 3.24
C ILE A 229 1.66 15.53 3.86
N GLU A 230 2.65 16.31 3.41
CA GLU A 230 4.00 16.22 3.97
C GLU A 230 4.05 16.64 5.45
N PHE A 231 3.18 17.56 5.90
CA PHE A 231 3.01 17.83 7.33
C PHE A 231 2.51 16.61 8.12
N ASP A 232 1.50 15.90 7.59
CA ASP A 232 1.00 14.66 8.20
C ASP A 232 2.12 13.58 8.25
N LEU A 233 2.98 13.54 7.23
CA LEU A 233 4.09 12.59 7.14
C LEU A 233 5.29 12.95 8.03
N GLU A 234 5.53 14.24 8.28
CA GLU A 234 6.53 14.66 9.26
C GLU A 234 6.14 14.20 10.66
N GLU A 235 4.84 14.25 11.00
CA GLU A 235 4.34 13.69 12.25
C GLU A 235 4.58 12.17 12.32
N MET A 236 4.34 11.44 11.22
CA MET A 236 4.60 9.99 11.14
C MET A 236 6.06 9.61 11.37
N LYS A 237 7.03 10.50 11.13
CA LYS A 237 8.45 10.21 11.42
C LYS A 237 8.72 10.10 12.92
N THR A 238 7.85 10.64 13.77
CA THR A 238 7.98 10.56 15.23
C THR A 238 7.35 9.29 15.81
N PHE A 239 6.65 8.51 14.99
CA PHE A 239 5.91 7.33 15.41
C PHE A 239 6.84 6.17 15.79
N GLN A 240 6.75 5.74 17.04
CA GLN A 240 7.64 4.75 17.64
C GLN A 240 7.29 3.33 17.18
N ALA A 241 6.00 3.00 17.09
CA ALA A 241 5.58 1.68 16.61
C ALA A 241 5.78 1.58 15.09
N PHE A 242 5.53 2.66 14.35
CA PHE A 242 5.83 2.71 12.91
C PHE A 242 7.31 2.42 12.61
N ALA A 243 8.24 2.99 13.39
CA ALA A 243 9.68 2.81 13.20
C ALA A 243 10.16 1.35 13.35
N GLN A 244 9.38 0.49 14.02
CA GLN A 244 9.69 -0.95 14.18
C GLN A 244 9.35 -1.79 12.96
N LEU A 245 8.59 -1.26 11.99
CA LEU A 245 8.32 -1.94 10.72
C LEU A 245 9.60 -2.04 9.87
N GLY A 246 9.66 -3.02 8.98
CA GLY A 246 10.77 -3.10 8.01
C GLY A 246 10.74 -1.90 7.06
N ILE A 247 11.90 -1.43 6.58
CA ILE A 247 12.01 -0.25 5.69
C ILE A 247 11.09 -0.36 4.46
N ALA A 248 11.00 -1.56 3.86
CA ALA A 248 10.11 -1.80 2.72
C ALA A 248 8.62 -1.65 3.09
N GLU A 249 8.23 -2.07 4.30
CA GLU A 249 6.87 -2.00 4.82
C GLU A 249 6.49 -0.55 5.17
N GLN A 250 7.44 0.20 5.76
CA GLN A 250 7.29 1.63 6.02
C GLN A 250 7.04 2.41 4.72
N ASN A 251 7.88 2.19 3.70
CA ASN A 251 7.74 2.84 2.40
C ASN A 251 6.38 2.53 1.76
N LEU A 252 5.98 1.26 1.74
CA LEU A 252 4.69 0.87 1.19
C LEU A 252 3.52 1.52 1.94
N TYR A 253 3.57 1.55 3.28
CA TYR A 253 2.54 2.21 4.09
C TYR A 253 2.47 3.72 3.79
N VAL A 254 3.61 4.40 3.73
CA VAL A 254 3.70 5.84 3.42
C VAL A 254 3.15 6.15 2.05
N ASP A 255 3.47 5.35 1.04
CA ASP A 255 2.98 5.57 -0.32
C ASP A 255 1.46 5.33 -0.42
N VAL A 256 0.94 4.29 0.23
CA VAL A 256 -0.51 4.04 0.33
C VAL A 256 -1.20 5.19 1.06
N PHE A 257 -0.65 5.65 2.18
CA PHE A 257 -1.17 6.77 2.96
C PHE A 257 -1.20 8.06 2.12
N ARG A 258 -0.10 8.39 1.43
CA ARG A 258 0.01 9.55 0.54
C ARG A 258 -1.08 9.56 -0.53
N LEU A 259 -1.26 8.45 -1.24
CA LEU A 259 -2.24 8.34 -2.31
C LEU A 259 -3.69 8.43 -1.77
N LEU A 260 -3.97 7.79 -0.63
CA LEU A 260 -5.28 7.88 0.01
C LEU A 260 -5.60 9.30 0.48
N LYS A 261 -4.64 9.97 1.12
CA LYS A 261 -4.78 11.37 1.54
C LYS A 261 -4.94 12.32 0.37
N THR A 262 -4.27 12.04 -0.75
CA THR A 262 -4.42 12.82 -1.99
C THR A 262 -5.86 12.73 -2.50
N LEU A 263 -6.47 11.54 -2.48
CA LEU A 263 -7.88 11.37 -2.84
C LEU A 263 -8.84 12.04 -1.85
N GLU A 264 -8.54 11.99 -0.55
CA GLU A 264 -9.36 12.60 0.50
C GLU A 264 -9.37 14.14 0.41
N GLN A 265 -8.20 14.75 0.21
CA GLN A 265 -8.05 16.21 0.17
C GLN A 265 -8.41 16.82 -1.20
N ASN A 266 -8.57 15.99 -2.25
CA ASN A 266 -8.97 16.49 -3.55
C ASN A 266 -10.46 16.84 -3.58
N SER A 267 -10.75 18.15 -3.68
CA SER A 267 -12.11 18.68 -3.78
C SER A 267 -12.88 18.28 -5.05
N LYS A 268 -12.20 17.75 -6.09
CA LYS A 268 -12.81 17.42 -7.39
C LYS A 268 -12.64 15.92 -7.73
N PRO A 269 -13.52 15.03 -7.26
CA PRO A 269 -13.34 13.58 -7.36
C PRO A 269 -13.36 12.99 -8.79
N LYS A 270 -13.77 13.78 -9.80
CA LYS A 270 -13.81 13.35 -11.22
C LYS A 270 -12.70 13.95 -12.08
N ASP A 271 -11.78 14.70 -11.47
CA ASP A 271 -10.68 15.32 -12.21
C ASP A 271 -9.59 14.31 -12.61
N LEU A 272 -8.68 14.75 -13.47
CA LEU A 272 -7.55 13.94 -13.95
C LEU A 272 -6.68 13.44 -12.79
N LEU A 273 -6.47 14.27 -11.77
CA LEU A 273 -5.67 13.91 -10.59
C LEU A 273 -6.28 12.73 -9.83
N SER A 274 -7.59 12.73 -9.62
CA SER A 274 -8.31 11.65 -8.93
C SER A 274 -8.19 10.34 -9.72
N GLN A 275 -8.38 10.38 -11.04
CA GLN A 275 -8.29 9.20 -11.90
C GLN A 275 -6.88 8.60 -11.87
N GLU A 276 -5.86 9.45 -11.97
CA GLU A 276 -4.46 9.01 -11.93
C GLU A 276 -4.03 8.51 -10.55
N THR A 277 -4.53 9.12 -9.47
CA THR A 277 -4.27 8.67 -8.10
C THR A 277 -4.91 7.31 -7.84
N ILE A 278 -6.15 7.07 -8.32
CA ILE A 278 -6.81 5.75 -8.28
C ILE A 278 -5.99 4.71 -9.05
N ARG A 279 -5.53 5.05 -10.26
CA ARG A 279 -4.69 4.17 -11.08
C ARG A 279 -3.38 3.81 -10.36
N SER A 280 -2.75 4.79 -9.72
CA SER A 280 -1.51 4.61 -8.97
C SER A 280 -1.71 3.68 -7.78
N LEU A 281 -2.78 3.90 -6.99
CA LEU A 281 -3.11 3.07 -5.83
C LEU A 281 -3.50 1.62 -6.20
N LYS A 282 -4.13 1.40 -7.35
CA LYS A 282 -4.40 0.03 -7.86
C LYS A 282 -3.13 -0.72 -8.28
N ASN A 283 -2.08 0.01 -8.66
CA ASN A 283 -0.87 -0.55 -9.24
C ASN A 283 0.35 -0.53 -8.30
N ILE A 284 0.21 0.00 -7.08
CA ILE A 284 1.32 0.12 -6.14
C ILE A 284 1.72 -1.25 -5.58
N ALA A 285 0.74 -2.02 -5.12
CA ALA A 285 0.91 -3.36 -4.60
C ALA A 285 -0.43 -4.11 -4.67
N ASN A 286 -0.34 -5.44 -4.60
CA ASN A 286 -1.46 -6.32 -4.38
C ASN A 286 -2.07 -6.09 -2.98
N PHE A 287 -3.39 -6.29 -2.90
CA PHE A 287 -4.16 -6.13 -1.66
C PHE A 287 -3.58 -6.95 -0.50
N ASP A 288 -3.19 -8.22 -0.74
CA ASP A 288 -2.72 -9.10 0.34
C ASP A 288 -1.41 -8.60 0.97
N THR A 289 -0.53 -7.95 0.20
CA THR A 289 0.70 -7.35 0.74
C THR A 289 0.40 -6.09 1.55
N ILE A 290 -0.56 -5.27 1.13
CA ILE A 290 -1.01 -4.12 1.91
C ILE A 290 -1.68 -4.60 3.21
N GLU A 291 -2.55 -5.61 3.12
CA GLU A 291 -3.20 -6.24 4.29
C GLU A 291 -2.16 -6.78 5.29
N ASP A 292 -1.08 -7.43 4.81
CA ASP A 292 -0.01 -7.95 5.65
C ASP A 292 0.73 -6.84 6.40
N VAL A 293 1.10 -5.74 5.74
CA VAL A 293 1.74 -4.59 6.39
C VAL A 293 0.83 -3.99 7.48
N LEU A 294 -0.47 -3.83 7.19
CA LEU A 294 -1.44 -3.31 8.16
C LEU A 294 -1.59 -4.23 9.37
N LYS A 295 -1.60 -5.56 9.16
CA LYS A 295 -1.64 -6.55 10.24
C LYS A 295 -0.37 -6.55 11.08
N LYS A 296 0.81 -6.44 10.46
CA LYS A 296 2.08 -6.31 11.17
C LYS A 296 2.12 -5.06 12.02
N TYR A 297 1.68 -3.93 11.48
CA TYR A 297 1.63 -2.67 12.23
C TYR A 297 0.67 -2.78 13.43
N HIS A 298 -0.53 -3.34 13.23
CA HIS A 298 -1.43 -3.66 14.35
C HIS A 298 -0.78 -4.57 15.41
N LYS A 299 -0.02 -5.60 15.00
CA LYS A 299 0.67 -6.51 15.93
C LYS A 299 1.71 -5.76 16.77
N ILE A 300 2.46 -4.83 16.18
CA ILE A 300 3.43 -3.99 16.90
C ILE A 300 2.72 -3.10 17.92
N LEU A 301 1.64 -2.42 17.52
CA LEU A 301 0.85 -1.57 18.42
C LEU A 301 0.19 -2.38 19.55
N LYS A 302 -0.27 -3.60 19.26
CA LYS A 302 -0.80 -4.53 20.27
C LYS A 302 0.29 -4.96 21.25
N LYS A 303 1.50 -5.21 20.79
CA LYS A 303 2.64 -5.53 21.66
C LYS A 303 2.98 -4.34 22.55
N ALA A 304 3.11 -3.14 21.98
CA ALA A 304 3.38 -1.91 22.71
C ALA A 304 2.35 -1.63 23.82
N PHE A 305 1.08 -1.97 23.59
CA PHE A 305 0.01 -1.85 24.59
C PHE A 305 0.29 -2.71 25.84
N PHE A 306 0.58 -4.00 25.65
CA PHE A 306 0.87 -4.90 26.76
C PHE A 306 2.21 -4.58 27.42
N ASP A 307 3.24 -4.25 26.63
CA ASP A 307 4.54 -3.81 27.15
C ASP A 307 4.37 -2.56 28.03
N SER A 308 3.48 -1.63 27.66
CA SER A 308 3.17 -0.44 28.46
C SER A 308 2.46 -0.78 29.77
N SER A 309 1.50 -1.72 29.74
CA SER A 309 0.83 -2.20 30.97
C SER A 309 1.80 -2.93 31.91
N LEU A 310 2.74 -3.72 31.37
CA LEU A 310 3.79 -4.38 32.14
C LEU A 310 4.79 -3.37 32.71
N ALA A 311 5.20 -2.38 31.91
CA ALA A 311 6.07 -1.30 32.38
C ALA A 311 5.42 -0.54 33.55
N TRP A 312 4.12 -0.25 33.47
CA TRP A 312 3.35 0.37 34.56
C TRP A 312 3.43 -0.43 35.86
N LYS A 313 3.27 -1.76 35.78
CA LYS A 313 3.35 -2.67 36.93
C LYS A 313 4.75 -2.80 37.51
N LYS A 314 5.79 -2.70 36.68
CA LYS A 314 7.21 -2.84 37.06
C LYS A 314 7.84 -1.56 37.59
N LEU A 315 7.14 -0.42 37.57
CA LEU A 315 7.66 0.83 38.14
C LEU A 315 7.86 0.66 39.66
N ASP A 316 9.10 0.76 40.12
CA ASP A 316 9.45 0.75 41.54
C ASP A 316 8.97 2.03 42.21
N LYS A 317 7.99 1.93 43.10
CA LYS A 317 7.17 3.05 43.57
C LYS A 317 7.75 3.80 44.76
N ASP A 318 8.92 3.40 45.24
CA ASP A 318 9.58 3.97 46.41
C ASP A 318 10.58 5.10 46.04
N GLU A 319 10.78 5.39 44.75
CA GLU A 319 11.70 6.44 44.28
C GLU A 319 11.02 7.77 43.92
N ASP A 320 11.68 8.90 44.19
CA ASP A 320 11.28 10.23 43.69
C ASP A 320 11.26 10.30 42.14
N SER A 321 11.90 9.34 41.45
CA SER A 321 11.93 9.19 39.98
C SER A 321 10.62 8.65 39.37
N VAL A 322 9.67 8.21 40.20
CA VAL A 322 8.42 7.55 39.78
C VAL A 322 7.49 8.47 39.02
N LYS A 323 7.39 9.74 39.42
CA LYS A 323 6.50 10.70 38.76
C LYS A 323 6.96 11.00 37.33
N GLU A 324 8.26 11.11 37.12
CA GLU A 324 8.85 11.35 35.79
C GLU A 324 8.64 10.13 34.88
N LYS A 325 9.03 8.93 35.34
CA LYS A 325 8.83 7.68 34.58
C LYS A 325 7.36 7.38 34.29
N SER A 326 6.46 7.67 35.23
CA SER A 326 5.02 7.54 35.04
C SER A 326 4.49 8.48 33.96
N GLU A 327 4.95 9.73 33.94
CA GLU A 327 4.53 10.71 32.94
C GLU A 327 5.11 10.39 31.55
N GLU A 328 6.35 9.90 31.47
CA GLU A 328 6.95 9.38 30.25
C GLU A 328 6.16 8.20 29.68
N LEU A 329 5.76 7.25 30.53
CA LEU A 329 4.93 6.12 30.13
C LEU A 329 3.56 6.58 29.66
N LYS A 330 2.92 7.50 30.39
CA LYS A 330 1.63 8.09 29.99
C LYS A 330 1.69 8.77 28.63
N ASN A 331 2.74 9.55 28.38
CA ASN A 331 2.99 10.19 27.09
C ASN A 331 3.22 9.15 25.97
N SER A 332 3.98 8.10 26.25
CA SER A 332 4.22 7.01 25.29
C SER A 332 2.92 6.29 24.92
N VAL A 333 2.07 5.97 25.89
CA VAL A 333 0.75 5.35 25.69
C VAL A 333 -0.16 6.27 24.87
N TYR A 334 -0.14 7.57 25.14
CA TYR A 334 -0.88 8.56 24.34
C TYR A 334 -0.43 8.56 22.87
N HIS A 335 0.88 8.55 22.62
CA HIS A 335 1.43 8.50 21.26
C HIS A 335 1.08 7.19 20.54
N TYR A 336 1.20 6.03 21.20
CA TYR A 336 0.79 4.76 20.62
C TYR A 336 -0.71 4.72 20.30
N GLN A 337 -1.55 5.28 21.15
CA GLN A 337 -2.98 5.40 20.88
C GLN A 337 -3.25 6.30 19.67
N TYR A 338 -2.54 7.42 19.56
CA TYR A 338 -2.65 8.31 18.41
C TYR A 338 -2.21 7.61 17.11
N GLU A 339 -1.08 6.90 17.13
CA GLU A 339 -0.62 6.07 16.01
C GLU A 339 -1.68 5.04 15.58
N LEU A 340 -2.30 4.36 16.55
CA LEU A 340 -3.38 3.40 16.34
C LEU A 340 -4.60 4.03 15.66
N GLN A 341 -5.00 5.23 16.08
CA GLN A 341 -6.10 5.96 15.46
C GLN A 341 -5.77 6.39 14.02
N GLN A 342 -4.52 6.76 13.73
CA GLN A 342 -4.09 7.07 12.37
C GLN A 342 -4.09 5.82 11.47
N LEU A 343 -3.65 4.67 12.00
CA LEU A 343 -3.76 3.38 11.31
C LEU A 343 -5.23 3.03 11.01
N LEU A 344 -6.12 3.19 12.00
CA LEU A 344 -7.56 2.94 11.84
C LEU A 344 -8.17 3.83 10.74
N LYS A 345 -7.85 5.14 10.73
CA LYS A 345 -8.28 6.08 9.67
C LYS A 345 -7.78 5.66 8.30
N THR A 346 -6.51 5.28 8.21
CA THR A 346 -5.87 4.84 6.95
C THR A 346 -6.55 3.60 6.39
N ILE A 347 -6.84 2.61 7.24
CA ILE A 347 -7.58 1.40 6.84
C ILE A 347 -9.00 1.73 6.43
N GLY A 348 -9.68 2.63 7.15
CA GLY A 348 -11.02 3.11 6.80
C GLY A 348 -11.06 3.78 5.42
N HIS A 349 -10.07 4.63 5.11
CA HIS A 349 -9.92 5.24 3.80
C HIS A 349 -9.61 4.21 2.70
N TYR A 350 -8.72 3.25 2.98
CA TYR A 350 -8.40 2.18 2.04
C TYR A 350 -9.61 1.28 1.75
N ARG A 351 -10.38 0.92 2.78
CA ARG A 351 -11.64 0.19 2.62
C ARG A 351 -12.64 0.98 1.77
N THR A 352 -12.80 2.28 2.05
CA THR A 352 -13.69 3.15 1.27
C THR A 352 -13.26 3.23 -0.20
N PHE A 353 -11.96 3.31 -0.45
CA PHE A 353 -11.38 3.24 -1.80
C PHE A 353 -11.74 1.93 -2.50
N LEU A 354 -11.58 0.78 -1.83
CA LEU A 354 -11.95 -0.52 -2.41
C LEU A 354 -13.44 -0.58 -2.75
N LEU A 355 -14.33 -0.16 -1.84
CA LEU A 355 -15.78 -0.17 -2.08
C LEU A 355 -16.21 0.68 -3.28
N LYS A 356 -15.53 1.81 -3.52
CA LYS A 356 -15.83 2.74 -4.62
C LYS A 356 -15.21 2.34 -5.96
N THR A 357 -14.14 1.55 -5.93
CA THR A 357 -13.32 1.25 -7.14
C THR A 357 -13.35 -0.21 -7.54
N ASP A 358 -14.11 -1.04 -6.80
CA ASP A 358 -14.45 -2.42 -7.16
C ASP A 358 -15.23 -2.43 -8.49
N PRO A 359 -14.99 -3.43 -9.37
CA PRO A 359 -15.80 -3.61 -10.58
C PRO A 359 -17.30 -3.72 -10.29
N ASP A 360 -17.68 -4.25 -9.13
CA ASP A 360 -19.06 -4.28 -8.62
C ASP A 360 -19.16 -3.39 -7.36
N PRO A 361 -19.28 -2.05 -7.50
CA PRO A 361 -19.17 -1.14 -6.38
C PRO A 361 -20.27 -1.36 -5.35
N TYR A 362 -19.87 -1.41 -4.07
CA TYR A 362 -20.82 -1.51 -2.96
C TYR A 362 -21.47 -0.14 -2.71
N VAL A 363 -22.76 0.00 -3.06
CA VAL A 363 -23.53 1.21 -2.77
C VAL A 363 -24.38 1.00 -1.52
N GLY A 364 -23.83 1.39 -0.36
CA GLY A 364 -24.59 1.44 0.89
C GLY A 364 -25.38 2.74 1.00
N SER A 365 -26.70 2.72 0.77
CA SER A 365 -27.54 3.90 0.99
C SER A 365 -27.80 4.11 2.48
N ARG A 366 -27.47 5.30 3.01
CA ARG A 366 -28.14 5.85 4.19
C ARG A 366 -28.78 7.17 3.79
N TRP A 367 -30.10 7.22 3.99
CA TRP A 367 -31.04 8.34 3.76
C TRP A 367 -31.53 8.53 2.32
N GLY A 368 -32.44 7.63 1.94
CA GLY A 368 -33.63 7.91 1.12
C GLY A 368 -33.41 8.54 -0.24
N PHE A 369 -32.95 7.79 -1.24
CA PHE A 369 -33.49 7.70 -2.61
C PHE A 369 -32.82 6.50 -3.30
N SER A 370 -33.56 5.84 -4.19
CA SER A 370 -33.30 4.52 -4.76
C SER A 370 -32.17 4.49 -5.80
N GLU A 371 -31.18 3.62 -5.61
CA GLU A 371 -30.60 2.82 -6.69
C GLU A 371 -30.19 1.45 -6.10
N TRP A 372 -30.97 0.45 -6.46
CA TRP A 372 -30.93 -0.92 -5.95
C TRP A 372 -29.84 -1.71 -6.68
N ILE A 373 -28.61 -1.70 -6.17
CA ILE A 373 -27.70 -2.85 -6.26
C ILE A 373 -26.89 -2.90 -4.96
N VAL A 374 -27.36 -3.66 -3.98
CA VAL A 374 -26.55 -4.04 -2.81
C VAL A 374 -25.78 -5.29 -3.21
N SER A 375 -24.75 -5.13 -4.03
CA SER A 375 -23.79 -6.21 -4.27
C SER A 375 -23.20 -6.63 -2.91
N PRO A 376 -22.94 -7.92 -2.67
CA PRO A 376 -22.30 -8.35 -1.43
C PRO A 376 -20.96 -7.61 -1.28
N GLU A 377 -20.69 -7.09 -0.07
CA GLU A 377 -19.44 -6.37 0.18
C GLU A 377 -18.23 -7.22 -0.27
N PRO A 378 -17.29 -6.65 -1.05
CA PRO A 378 -16.11 -7.36 -1.51
C PRO A 378 -15.35 -8.03 -0.37
N ILE A 379 -14.86 -9.25 -0.59
CA ILE A 379 -14.13 -10.04 0.42
C ILE A 379 -12.94 -9.24 0.99
N ARG A 380 -12.26 -8.46 0.15
CA ARG A 380 -11.15 -7.58 0.54
C ARG A 380 -11.57 -6.49 1.52
N ALA A 381 -12.71 -5.85 1.26
CA ALA A 381 -13.26 -4.83 2.15
C ALA A 381 -13.73 -5.42 3.49
N LYS A 382 -14.31 -6.63 3.47
CA LYS A 382 -14.65 -7.38 4.70
C LYS A 382 -13.41 -7.68 5.53
N LYS A 383 -12.33 -8.20 4.93
CA LYS A 383 -11.06 -8.46 5.64
C LYS A 383 -10.54 -7.20 6.36
N LEU A 384 -10.59 -6.04 5.71
CA LEU A 384 -10.23 -4.77 6.35
C LEU A 384 -11.20 -4.38 7.47
N MET A 385 -12.50 -4.62 7.30
CA MET A 385 -13.50 -4.39 8.36
C MET A 385 -13.21 -5.23 9.60
N HIS A 386 -12.83 -6.50 9.44
CA HIS A 386 -12.39 -7.35 10.56
C HIS A 386 -11.14 -6.76 11.24
N LEU A 387 -10.16 -6.29 10.48
CA LEU A 387 -8.97 -5.63 11.05
C LEU A 387 -9.32 -4.33 11.80
N MET A 388 -10.23 -3.52 11.26
CA MET A 388 -10.73 -2.31 11.92
C MET A 388 -11.40 -2.61 13.26
N TYR A 389 -12.15 -3.72 13.35
CA TYR A 389 -12.75 -4.15 14.61
C TYR A 389 -11.69 -4.42 15.68
N PHE A 390 -10.64 -5.17 15.35
CA PHE A 390 -9.54 -5.43 16.29
C PHE A 390 -8.79 -4.16 16.72
N LEU A 391 -8.62 -3.21 15.80
CA LEU A 391 -8.00 -1.91 16.10
C LEU A 391 -8.88 -1.05 17.03
N ASP A 392 -10.21 -1.08 16.85
CA ASP A 392 -11.16 -0.38 17.72
C ASP A 392 -11.18 -0.98 19.14
N GLU A 393 -11.15 -2.32 19.25
CA GLU A 393 -11.00 -3.01 20.53
C GLU A 393 -9.69 -2.61 21.23
N LEU A 394 -8.58 -2.58 20.49
CA LEU A 394 -7.30 -2.16 21.03
C LEU A 394 -7.31 -0.69 21.45
N ASN A 395 -7.98 0.20 20.69
CA ASN A 395 -8.10 1.62 21.05
C ASN A 395 -8.88 1.80 22.35
N LYS A 396 -9.96 1.05 22.56
CA LYS A 396 -10.67 1.00 23.85
C LYS A 396 -9.77 0.50 24.98
N GLY A 397 -8.89 -0.46 24.69
CA GLY A 397 -7.85 -0.92 25.62
C GLY A 397 -6.92 0.22 26.05
N TYR A 398 -6.35 0.97 25.09
CA TYR A 398 -5.53 2.16 25.37
C TYR A 398 -6.28 3.21 26.19
N GLU A 399 -7.56 3.49 25.88
CA GLU A 399 -8.38 4.43 26.66
C GLU A 399 -8.59 3.97 28.11
N LYS A 400 -8.82 2.66 28.33
CA LYS A 400 -8.95 2.09 29.67
C LYS A 400 -7.63 2.20 30.44
N LEU A 401 -6.51 1.87 29.81
CA LEU A 401 -5.17 1.97 30.42
C LEU A 401 -4.83 3.42 30.77
N PHE A 402 -5.11 4.38 29.89
CA PHE A 402 -4.89 5.80 30.16
C PHE A 402 -5.72 6.28 31.35
N LYS A 403 -6.99 5.87 31.45
CA LYS A 403 -7.84 6.16 32.63
C LYS A 403 -7.30 5.52 33.90
N ALA A 404 -6.68 4.35 33.81
CA ALA A 404 -6.10 3.67 34.96
C ALA A 404 -4.92 4.47 35.54
N PHE A 405 -4.09 5.10 34.70
CA PHE A 405 -3.01 5.98 35.16
C PHE A 405 -3.50 7.20 35.96
N GLU A 406 -4.76 7.61 35.78
CA GLU A 406 -5.34 8.77 36.47
C GLU A 406 -6.09 8.42 37.76
N ARG A 407 -6.30 7.12 38.04
CA ARG A 407 -7.03 6.67 39.22
C ARG A 407 -6.15 6.76 40.47
N ASP A 408 -6.78 7.16 41.57
CA ASP A 408 -6.15 7.15 42.89
C ASP A 408 -5.86 5.72 43.38
N LYS A 409 -4.65 5.50 43.90
CA LYS A 409 -4.14 4.18 44.31
C LYS A 409 -4.95 3.56 45.45
N LEU A 410 -5.34 4.37 46.44
CA LEU A 410 -6.15 3.88 47.57
C LEU A 410 -7.53 3.42 47.09
N THR A 411 -8.10 4.16 46.14
CA THR A 411 -9.39 3.80 45.53
C THR A 411 -9.29 2.49 44.75
N LEU A 412 -8.22 2.29 43.98
CA LEU A 412 -7.97 1.04 43.24
C LEU A 412 -7.84 -0.16 44.18
N GLN A 413 -7.00 -0.07 45.21
CA GLN A 413 -6.80 -1.15 46.18
C GLN A 413 -8.08 -1.52 46.93
N LEU A 414 -8.91 -0.53 47.30
CA LEU A 414 -10.19 -0.79 47.95
C LEU A 414 -11.18 -1.52 47.03
N LEU A 415 -11.16 -1.22 45.72
CA LEU A 415 -11.98 -1.90 44.73
C LEU A 415 -11.49 -3.33 44.49
N GLU A 416 -10.18 -3.52 44.34
CA GLU A 416 -9.55 -4.83 44.16
C GLU A 416 -9.86 -5.75 45.35
N ASN A 417 -9.66 -5.28 46.58
CA ASN A 417 -9.93 -6.08 47.79
C ASN A 417 -11.41 -6.48 47.92
N LYS A 418 -12.33 -5.55 47.63
CA LYS A 418 -13.78 -5.85 47.64
C LYS A 418 -14.15 -6.84 46.55
N ALA A 419 -13.58 -6.69 45.36
CA ALA A 419 -13.81 -7.61 44.26
C ALA A 419 -13.27 -9.01 44.59
N HIS A 420 -12.09 -9.10 45.23
CA HIS A 420 -11.49 -10.38 45.64
C HIS A 420 -12.39 -11.22 46.55
N GLU A 421 -12.94 -10.63 47.61
CA GLU A 421 -13.87 -11.34 48.52
C GLU A 421 -15.10 -11.88 47.77
N VAL A 422 -15.62 -11.11 46.82
CA VAL A 422 -16.78 -11.52 46.00
C VAL A 422 -16.38 -12.60 45.01
N ILE A 423 -15.20 -12.51 44.39
CA ILE A 423 -14.69 -13.51 43.45
C ILE A 423 -14.55 -14.87 44.12
N GLU A 424 -13.89 -14.95 45.29
CA GLU A 424 -13.72 -16.22 45.99
C GLU A 424 -15.06 -16.84 46.39
N LYS A 425 -16.00 -16.01 46.85
CA LYS A 425 -17.36 -16.46 47.14
C LYS A 425 -18.05 -17.02 45.88
N LEU A 426 -17.94 -16.33 44.75
CA LEU A 426 -18.55 -16.77 43.49
C LEU A 426 -17.94 -18.08 43.00
N LEU A 427 -16.62 -18.24 43.08
CA LEU A 427 -15.93 -19.47 42.68
C LEU A 427 -16.37 -20.66 43.57
N HIS A 428 -16.45 -20.46 44.89
CA HIS A 428 -16.97 -21.49 45.80
C HIS A 428 -18.45 -21.83 45.52
N GLU A 429 -19.26 -20.85 45.12
CA GLU A 429 -20.64 -21.10 44.70
C GLU A 429 -20.71 -21.87 43.36
N MET A 430 -19.79 -21.61 42.43
CA MET A 430 -19.69 -22.32 41.15
C MET A 430 -19.23 -23.77 41.32
N GLU A 431 -18.38 -24.07 42.30
CA GLU A 431 -17.90 -25.41 42.64
C GLU A 431 -19.01 -26.37 43.11
N GLN A 432 -20.19 -25.85 43.49
CA GLN A 432 -21.26 -26.66 44.04
C GLN A 432 -21.69 -27.79 43.07
N PRO A 433 -21.62 -29.08 43.48
CA PRO A 433 -21.83 -30.22 42.58
C PRO A 433 -23.20 -30.25 41.88
N LEU A 434 -24.21 -29.69 42.53
CA LEU A 434 -25.60 -29.67 42.09
C LEU A 434 -26.03 -28.32 41.50
N ILE A 435 -25.09 -27.42 41.18
CA ILE A 435 -25.41 -26.14 40.56
C ILE A 435 -26.12 -26.36 39.22
N SER A 436 -27.22 -25.63 39.01
CA SER A 436 -27.95 -25.64 37.74
C SER A 436 -27.25 -24.77 36.71
N ARG A 437 -27.45 -25.07 35.41
CA ARG A 437 -26.86 -24.28 34.31
C ARG A 437 -27.20 -22.79 34.40
N SER A 438 -28.44 -22.44 34.76
CA SER A 438 -28.88 -21.05 34.88
C SER A 438 -28.21 -20.33 36.05
N MET A 439 -28.03 -21.02 37.19
CA MET A 439 -27.27 -20.48 38.32
C MET A 439 -25.80 -20.29 37.94
N MET A 440 -25.17 -21.30 37.31
CA MET A 440 -23.79 -21.20 36.81
C MET A 440 -23.62 -20.01 35.87
N GLN A 441 -24.54 -19.83 34.92
CA GLN A 441 -24.53 -18.70 34.00
C GLN A 441 -24.63 -17.33 34.72
N ASN A 442 -25.50 -17.22 35.73
CA ASN A 442 -25.62 -16.00 36.53
C ASN A 442 -24.34 -15.73 37.35
N ARG A 443 -23.72 -16.77 37.94
CA ARG A 443 -22.47 -16.65 38.69
C ARG A 443 -21.29 -16.29 37.81
N ALA A 444 -21.17 -16.94 36.65
CA ALA A 444 -20.16 -16.62 35.65
C ALA A 444 -20.26 -15.16 35.19
N LEU A 445 -21.48 -14.67 34.92
CA LEU A 445 -21.68 -13.25 34.56
C LEU A 445 -21.26 -12.30 35.68
N GLN A 446 -21.58 -12.62 36.94
CA GLN A 446 -21.14 -11.84 38.10
C GLN A 446 -19.61 -11.90 38.27
N LEU A 447 -19.00 -13.07 38.10
CA LEU A 447 -17.55 -13.25 38.18
C LEU A 447 -16.83 -12.39 37.13
N ILE A 448 -17.29 -12.43 35.87
CA ILE A 448 -16.74 -11.61 34.78
C ILE A 448 -16.83 -10.12 35.14
N SER A 449 -17.95 -9.67 35.70
CA SER A 449 -18.08 -8.27 36.12
C SER A 449 -17.12 -7.87 37.24
N GLN A 450 -16.84 -8.78 38.19
CA GLN A 450 -15.85 -8.51 39.24
C GLN A 450 -14.43 -8.51 38.69
N LEU A 451 -14.09 -9.41 37.77
CA LEU A 451 -12.78 -9.42 37.10
C LEU A 451 -12.54 -8.11 36.32
N GLN A 452 -13.57 -7.58 35.66
CA GLN A 452 -13.49 -6.27 35.00
C GLN A 452 -13.29 -5.10 35.98
N LEU A 453 -13.75 -5.24 37.23
CA LEU A 453 -13.50 -4.24 38.29
C LEU A 453 -12.08 -4.32 38.85
N CYS A 454 -11.49 -5.52 38.93
CA CYS A 454 -10.08 -5.70 39.29
C CYS A 454 -9.13 -5.10 38.23
N ASP A 455 -9.55 -5.05 36.96
CA ASP A 455 -8.85 -4.35 35.88
C ASP A 455 -7.37 -4.74 35.74
N GLU A 456 -7.11 -6.00 35.35
CA GLU A 456 -5.75 -6.56 35.24
C GLU A 456 -4.79 -5.67 34.44
N ILE A 457 -5.27 -5.07 33.34
CA ILE A 457 -4.49 -4.18 32.48
C ILE A 457 -4.13 -2.88 33.20
N GLY A 458 -5.10 -2.27 33.88
CA GLY A 458 -4.92 -0.99 34.56
C GLY A 458 -4.24 -1.07 35.93
N SER A 459 -4.27 -2.25 36.57
CA SER A 459 -3.66 -2.45 37.88
C SER A 459 -2.16 -2.19 37.85
N ASP A 460 -1.67 -1.60 38.94
CA ASP A 460 -0.29 -1.21 39.14
C ASP A 460 0.53 -2.31 39.84
N GLN A 461 -0.10 -3.43 40.23
CA GLN A 461 0.55 -4.57 40.90
C GLN A 461 0.96 -5.64 39.88
N LEU A 462 2.13 -6.25 40.08
CA LEU A 462 2.59 -7.34 39.20
C LEU A 462 1.87 -8.65 39.55
N GLU A 463 1.60 -8.85 40.83
CA GLU A 463 0.97 -10.02 41.43
C GLU A 463 -0.45 -10.27 40.89
N ILE A 464 -1.09 -9.22 40.34
CA ILE A 464 -2.42 -9.31 39.74
C ILE A 464 -2.44 -10.30 38.57
N ILE A 465 -1.33 -10.46 37.85
CA ILE A 465 -1.24 -11.39 36.70
C ILE A 465 -1.35 -12.83 37.20
N SER A 466 -0.55 -13.19 38.20
CA SER A 466 -0.60 -14.51 38.84
C SER A 466 -1.95 -14.79 39.52
N TYR A 467 -2.59 -13.74 40.05
CA TYR A 467 -3.94 -13.81 40.60
C TYR A 467 -4.99 -14.12 39.52
N PHE A 468 -4.93 -13.45 38.37
CA PHE A 468 -5.82 -13.74 37.22
C PHE A 468 -5.56 -15.13 36.65
N ASP A 469 -4.31 -15.57 36.55
CA ASP A 469 -3.93 -16.94 36.18
C ASP A 469 -4.69 -17.96 37.04
N GLY A 470 -4.62 -17.79 38.37
CA GLY A 470 -5.30 -18.66 39.34
C GLY A 470 -6.83 -18.62 39.22
N ILE A 471 -7.43 -17.44 39.08
CA ILE A 471 -8.88 -17.31 38.95
C ILE A 471 -9.38 -17.89 37.65
N LEU A 472 -8.73 -17.61 36.52
CA LEU A 472 -9.16 -18.12 35.22
C LEU A 472 -9.07 -19.64 35.17
N ALA A 473 -7.99 -20.22 35.71
CA ALA A 473 -7.85 -21.67 35.84
C ALA A 473 -8.98 -22.26 36.71
N LYS A 474 -9.19 -21.72 37.91
CA LYS A 474 -10.23 -22.17 38.83
C LYS A 474 -11.63 -22.01 38.23
N ALA A 475 -11.94 -20.87 37.61
CA ALA A 475 -13.23 -20.60 36.99
C ALA A 475 -13.55 -21.58 35.86
N MET A 476 -12.59 -21.85 34.97
CA MET A 476 -12.76 -22.84 33.89
C MET A 476 -12.85 -24.28 34.41
N ARG A 477 -12.17 -24.58 35.52
CA ARG A 477 -12.34 -25.85 36.22
C ARG A 477 -13.73 -25.97 36.80
N GLU A 478 -14.21 -25.00 37.57
CA GLU A 478 -15.54 -25.06 38.20
C GLU A 478 -16.67 -25.10 37.15
N ASP A 479 -16.45 -24.51 35.97
CA ASP A 479 -17.39 -24.55 34.84
C ASP A 479 -17.15 -25.73 33.87
N TRP A 480 -16.45 -26.79 34.28
CA TRP A 480 -16.21 -27.97 33.42
C TRP A 480 -17.50 -28.68 32.95
N LYS A 481 -18.62 -28.49 33.66
CA LYS A 481 -19.88 -29.19 33.36
C LYS A 481 -20.69 -28.51 32.26
N TYR A 482 -20.62 -27.18 32.17
CA TYR A 482 -21.50 -26.41 31.29
C TYR A 482 -20.75 -25.48 30.32
N HIS A 483 -19.49 -25.16 30.61
CA HIS A 483 -18.62 -24.31 29.80
C HIS A 483 -19.28 -22.98 29.43
N VAL A 484 -20.15 -22.44 30.29
CA VAL A 484 -20.91 -21.21 30.04
C VAL A 484 -20.03 -19.96 29.95
N LEU A 485 -18.85 -19.95 30.57
CA LEU A 485 -17.89 -18.85 30.50
C LEU A 485 -17.55 -18.51 29.04
N HIS A 486 -17.34 -19.53 28.21
CA HIS A 486 -17.06 -19.39 26.78
C HIS A 486 -18.25 -18.90 25.94
N GLY A 487 -19.43 -18.71 26.56
CA GLY A 487 -20.56 -18.05 25.94
C GLY A 487 -20.55 -16.53 26.05
N PHE A 488 -19.68 -15.96 26.88
CA PHE A 488 -19.64 -14.52 27.13
C PHE A 488 -18.50 -13.84 26.35
N PRO A 489 -18.80 -12.85 25.47
CA PRO A 489 -17.77 -12.07 24.78
C PRO A 489 -16.75 -11.43 25.73
N ALA A 490 -17.21 -10.94 26.88
CA ALA A 490 -16.37 -10.33 27.90
C ALA A 490 -15.38 -11.33 28.55
N PHE A 491 -15.71 -12.61 28.64
CA PHE A 491 -14.78 -13.63 29.13
C PHE A 491 -13.62 -13.83 28.14
N HIS A 492 -13.92 -13.87 26.84
CA HIS A 492 -12.87 -13.90 25.83
C HIS A 492 -11.99 -12.65 25.93
N GLU A 493 -12.55 -11.45 26.05
CA GLU A 493 -11.77 -10.21 26.22
C GLU A 493 -10.79 -10.30 27.39
N ILE A 494 -11.26 -10.73 28.57
CA ILE A 494 -10.42 -10.89 29.78
C ILE A 494 -9.30 -11.89 29.52
N TYR A 495 -9.63 -13.08 28.99
CA TYR A 495 -8.62 -14.10 28.71
C TYR A 495 -7.57 -13.62 27.69
N TRP A 496 -7.99 -12.90 26.65
CA TRP A 496 -7.09 -12.35 25.64
C TRP A 496 -6.18 -11.26 26.20
N GLN A 497 -6.68 -10.44 27.13
CA GLN A 497 -5.89 -9.45 27.86
C GLN A 497 -4.84 -10.12 28.74
N HIS A 498 -5.27 -11.10 29.55
CA HIS A 498 -4.40 -11.88 30.42
C HIS A 498 -3.28 -12.58 29.65
N LYS A 499 -3.62 -13.30 28.57
CA LYS A 499 -2.64 -13.94 27.68
C LYS A 499 -1.64 -12.94 27.07
N GLY A 500 -2.07 -11.70 26.85
CA GLY A 500 -1.21 -10.63 26.34
C GLY A 500 -0.19 -10.12 27.36
N LEU A 501 -0.50 -10.23 28.66
CA LEU A 501 0.38 -9.86 29.78
C LEU A 501 1.33 -10.98 30.21
N GLY A 502 1.01 -12.24 29.89
CA GLY A 502 1.87 -13.38 30.19
C GLY A 502 3.27 -13.20 29.59
N GLU A 503 4.30 -13.57 30.35
CA GLU A 503 5.67 -13.49 29.86
C GLU A 503 5.84 -14.48 28.70
N PHE A 504 5.94 -13.95 27.47
CA PHE A 504 6.28 -14.71 26.28
C PHE A 504 7.72 -15.23 26.38
N THR A 505 7.95 -16.22 27.22
CA THR A 505 9.03 -17.17 26.96
C THR A 505 8.63 -17.88 25.67
N HIS A 506 9.18 -17.42 24.56
CA HIS A 506 8.90 -17.96 23.23
C HIS A 506 9.41 -19.40 23.20
N ASP A 507 8.55 -20.34 23.59
CA ASP A 507 8.74 -21.78 23.41
C ASP A 507 8.14 -22.14 22.03
N PRO A 508 8.98 -22.24 20.98
CA PRO A 508 8.49 -22.53 19.64
C PRO A 508 7.86 -23.93 19.56
N ALA A 509 8.28 -24.85 20.43
CA ALA A 509 7.74 -26.19 20.50
C ALA A 509 6.32 -26.18 21.10
N HIS A 510 6.09 -25.40 22.17
CA HIS A 510 4.73 -25.19 22.69
C HIS A 510 3.83 -24.50 21.67
N ALA A 511 4.29 -23.41 21.05
CA ALA A 511 3.51 -22.71 20.03
C ALA A 511 3.09 -23.64 18.88
N PHE A 512 4.02 -24.49 18.41
CA PHE A 512 3.72 -25.51 17.41
C PHE A 512 2.70 -26.56 17.89
N ARG A 513 2.84 -27.06 19.13
CA ARG A 513 1.89 -28.03 19.71
C ARG A 513 0.48 -27.43 19.82
N VAL A 514 0.36 -26.19 20.30
CA VAL A 514 -0.93 -25.50 20.40
C VAL A 514 -1.55 -25.25 19.03
N GLU A 515 -0.76 -24.83 18.03
CA GLU A 515 -1.26 -24.66 16.66
C GLU A 515 -1.87 -25.97 16.12
N ARG A 516 -1.18 -27.10 16.33
CA ARG A 516 -1.69 -28.42 15.93
C ARG A 516 -2.92 -28.83 16.72
N PHE A 517 -2.93 -28.59 18.03
CA PHE A 517 -4.08 -28.84 18.89
C PHE A 517 -5.32 -28.06 18.42
N GLN A 518 -5.15 -26.76 18.10
CA GLN A 518 -6.22 -25.92 17.58
C GLN A 518 -6.72 -26.39 16.21
N LEU A 519 -5.80 -26.79 15.31
CA LEU A 519 -6.18 -27.31 13.99
C LEU A 519 -7.06 -28.56 14.08
N LEU A 520 -6.77 -29.45 15.03
CA LEU A 520 -7.59 -30.65 15.27
C LEU A 520 -8.99 -30.27 15.76
N ILE A 521 -9.06 -29.36 16.74
CA ILE A 521 -10.32 -28.81 17.25
C ILE A 521 -11.14 -28.17 16.11
N ASP A 522 -10.53 -27.30 15.31
CA ASP A 522 -11.18 -26.59 14.21
C ASP A 522 -11.69 -27.55 13.13
N ARG A 523 -10.98 -28.66 12.88
CA ARG A 523 -11.40 -29.69 11.92
C ARG A 523 -12.66 -30.41 12.40
N VAL A 524 -12.68 -30.84 13.66
CA VAL A 524 -13.84 -31.48 14.28
C VAL A 524 -15.02 -30.52 14.33
N GLU A 525 -14.79 -29.26 14.73
CA GLU A 525 -15.80 -28.22 14.66
C GLU A 525 -16.36 -28.04 13.26
N GLY A 526 -15.48 -27.97 12.25
CA GLY A 526 -15.83 -27.80 10.85
C GLY A 526 -16.81 -28.86 10.36
N TRP A 527 -16.58 -30.13 10.68
CA TRP A 527 -17.50 -31.22 10.34
C TRP A 527 -18.83 -31.10 11.07
N MET A 528 -18.84 -30.68 12.33
CA MET A 528 -20.09 -30.39 13.05
C MET A 528 -20.86 -29.22 12.43
N LYS A 529 -20.19 -28.14 11.99
CA LYS A 529 -20.87 -27.00 11.35
C LYS A 529 -21.54 -27.42 10.03
N LYS A 530 -20.99 -28.41 9.34
CA LYS A 530 -21.52 -28.96 8.09
C LYS A 530 -22.56 -30.07 8.28
N GLY A 531 -22.76 -30.56 9.51
CA GLY A 531 -23.62 -31.71 9.78
C GLY A 531 -23.04 -33.05 9.31
N GLU A 532 -21.74 -33.10 9.01
CA GLU A 532 -21.05 -34.28 8.44
C GLU A 532 -20.35 -35.14 9.50
N PHE A 533 -20.58 -34.88 10.79
CA PHE A 533 -19.86 -35.55 11.88
C PHE A 533 -19.96 -37.08 11.82
N TYR A 534 -21.13 -37.64 11.51
CA TYR A 534 -21.30 -39.09 11.39
C TYR A 534 -20.64 -39.68 10.15
N VAL A 535 -20.49 -38.88 9.08
CA VAL A 535 -19.77 -39.28 7.87
C VAL A 535 -18.29 -39.43 8.16
N HIS A 536 -17.73 -38.53 8.97
CA HIS A 536 -16.31 -38.50 9.36
C HIS A 536 -16.06 -39.14 10.73
N THR A 537 -16.85 -40.13 11.14
CA THR A 537 -16.76 -40.70 12.50
C THR A 537 -15.36 -41.28 12.79
N TYR A 538 -14.74 -41.93 11.80
CA TYR A 538 -13.42 -42.52 11.96
C TYR A 538 -12.35 -41.44 12.13
N GLU A 539 -12.39 -40.40 11.31
CA GLU A 539 -11.46 -39.28 11.36
C GLU A 539 -11.62 -38.45 12.64
N VAL A 540 -12.85 -38.31 13.14
CA VAL A 540 -13.12 -37.70 14.46
C VAL A 540 -12.50 -38.51 15.59
N GLU A 541 -12.60 -39.85 15.56
CA GLU A 541 -11.96 -40.68 16.59
C GLU A 541 -10.42 -40.62 16.51
N LEU A 542 -9.85 -40.48 15.31
CA LEU A 542 -8.42 -40.21 15.13
C LEU A 542 -8.04 -38.86 15.74
N ASP A 543 -8.73 -37.78 15.39
CA ASP A 543 -8.46 -36.44 15.93
C ASP A 543 -8.61 -36.39 17.45
N LYS A 544 -9.61 -37.11 17.98
CA LYS A 544 -9.81 -37.25 19.41
C LYS A 544 -8.61 -37.90 20.11
N ASN A 545 -8.04 -38.94 19.50
CA ASN A 545 -6.82 -39.57 20.02
C ASN A 545 -5.59 -38.67 19.86
N ASP A 546 -5.52 -37.87 18.81
CA ASP A 546 -4.42 -36.90 18.63
C ASP A 546 -4.52 -35.77 19.67
N ILE A 547 -5.70 -35.19 19.89
CA ILE A 547 -5.98 -34.19 20.95
C ILE A 547 -5.54 -34.74 22.31
N LYS A 548 -5.92 -35.99 22.60
CA LYS A 548 -5.48 -36.70 23.81
C LYS A 548 -3.96 -36.82 23.87
N THR A 549 -3.31 -37.18 22.78
CA THR A 549 -1.85 -37.36 22.71
C THR A 549 -1.12 -36.06 23.05
N TYR A 550 -1.58 -34.91 22.53
CA TYR A 550 -0.98 -33.61 22.88
C TYR A 550 -1.08 -33.29 24.38
N LEU A 551 -2.20 -33.63 25.03
CA LEU A 551 -2.34 -33.46 26.48
C LEU A 551 -1.49 -34.46 27.27
N GLN A 552 -1.33 -35.69 26.78
CA GLN A 552 -0.42 -36.67 27.38
C GLN A 552 1.04 -36.24 27.26
N ASP A 553 1.43 -35.67 26.12
CA ASP A 553 2.76 -35.10 25.92
C ASP A 553 2.99 -33.92 26.87
N PHE A 554 1.99 -33.05 27.04
CA PHE A 554 2.05 -31.96 28.02
C PHE A 554 2.17 -32.49 29.45
N LEU A 555 1.36 -33.48 29.84
CA LEU A 555 1.47 -34.14 31.14
C LEU A 555 2.86 -34.74 31.35
N ALA A 556 3.45 -35.37 30.32
CA ALA A 556 4.79 -35.92 30.40
C ALA A 556 5.86 -34.84 30.61
N ILE A 557 5.67 -33.63 30.06
CA ILE A 557 6.54 -32.47 30.35
C ILE A 557 6.44 -32.11 31.83
N VAL A 558 5.22 -31.95 32.37
CA VAL A 558 5.02 -31.61 33.80
C VAL A 558 5.62 -32.68 34.72
N GLN A 559 5.44 -33.98 34.39
CA GLN A 559 6.03 -35.09 35.14
C GLN A 559 7.56 -35.12 35.10
N ARG A 560 8.19 -34.70 33.99
CA ARG A 560 9.65 -34.57 33.92
C ARG A 560 10.12 -33.44 34.82
N THR A 561 9.46 -32.29 34.76
CA THR A 561 9.74 -31.16 35.66
C THR A 561 9.62 -31.57 37.13
N GLU A 562 8.61 -32.35 37.49
CA GLU A 562 8.46 -32.86 38.86
C GLU A 562 9.61 -33.78 39.30
N LYS A 563 10.10 -34.64 38.41
CA LYS A 563 11.25 -35.52 38.69
C LYS A 563 12.56 -34.76 38.78
N GLU A 564 12.71 -33.71 37.97
CA GLU A 564 13.93 -32.91 37.84
C GLU A 564 13.91 -31.66 38.75
N LYS A 565 12.87 -31.48 39.58
CA LYS A 565 12.66 -30.28 40.39
C LYS A 565 13.81 -29.90 41.32
N SER A 566 14.61 -30.86 41.79
CA SER A 566 15.78 -30.58 42.63
C SER A 566 16.98 -30.04 41.85
N LEU A 567 16.95 -30.15 40.51
CA LEU A 567 18.01 -29.73 39.60
C LEU A 567 17.69 -28.41 38.89
N ASP A 568 16.44 -27.92 38.98
CA ASP A 568 16.01 -26.67 38.37
C ASP A 568 16.13 -25.50 39.37
N PRO A 569 17.11 -24.59 39.21
CA PRO A 569 17.25 -23.42 40.07
C PRO A 569 16.17 -22.36 39.82
N PHE A 570 15.39 -22.46 38.74
CA PHE A 570 14.32 -21.53 38.36
C PHE A 570 12.95 -22.24 38.32
N LEU A 571 12.75 -23.21 39.23
CA LEU A 571 11.55 -24.04 39.25
C LEU A 571 10.25 -23.22 39.29
N ASP A 572 10.20 -22.11 40.04
CA ASP A 572 9.03 -21.22 40.09
C ASP A 572 8.65 -20.66 38.72
N GLU A 573 9.63 -20.08 38.00
CA GLU A 573 9.42 -19.56 36.64
C GLU A 573 8.99 -20.67 35.69
N THR A 574 9.58 -21.86 35.81
CA THR A 574 9.20 -23.03 35.02
C THR A 574 7.75 -23.45 35.30
N VAL A 575 7.34 -23.49 36.57
CA VAL A 575 5.97 -23.89 36.98
C VAL A 575 4.94 -22.87 36.52
N ASP A 576 5.21 -21.58 36.67
CA ASP A 576 4.28 -20.53 36.24
C ASP A 576 4.14 -20.48 34.71
N ARG A 577 5.23 -20.68 33.97
CA ARG A 577 5.18 -20.90 32.52
C ARG A 577 4.29 -22.09 32.16
N LEU A 578 4.45 -23.22 32.84
CA LEU A 578 3.63 -24.41 32.57
C LEU A 578 2.14 -24.16 32.88
N LYS A 579 1.81 -23.41 33.93
CA LYS A 579 0.41 -23.02 34.22
C LYS A 579 -0.18 -22.16 33.10
N GLN A 580 0.55 -21.16 32.62
CA GLN A 580 0.09 -20.32 31.51
C GLN A 580 -0.11 -21.12 30.21
N GLN A 581 0.83 -22.02 29.91
CA GLN A 581 0.71 -22.94 28.77
C GLN A 581 -0.50 -23.88 28.92
N PHE A 582 -0.76 -24.37 30.13
CA PHE A 582 -1.90 -25.23 30.44
C PHE A 582 -3.24 -24.49 30.33
N LEU A 583 -3.30 -23.24 30.80
CA LEU A 583 -4.46 -22.36 30.69
C LEU A 583 -4.90 -22.20 29.23
N GLU A 584 -3.92 -22.15 28.30
CA GLU A 584 -4.20 -22.07 26.87
C GLU A 584 -4.89 -23.32 26.32
N TYR A 585 -4.39 -24.52 26.64
CA TYR A 585 -5.09 -25.76 26.27
C TYR A 585 -6.49 -25.83 26.87
N ARG A 586 -6.64 -25.39 28.14
CA ARG A 586 -7.92 -25.39 28.86
C ARG A 586 -8.94 -24.50 28.17
N TYR A 587 -8.53 -23.28 27.81
CA TYR A 587 -9.38 -22.33 27.13
C TYR A 587 -9.84 -22.83 25.76
N LEU A 588 -8.91 -23.33 24.93
CA LEU A 588 -9.22 -23.82 23.59
C LEU A 588 -10.19 -25.01 23.63
N PHE A 589 -9.93 -25.96 24.53
CA PHE A 589 -10.77 -27.14 24.70
C PHE A 589 -12.14 -26.80 25.31
N GLY A 590 -12.21 -25.88 26.27
CA GLY A 590 -13.47 -25.41 26.85
C GLY A 590 -14.35 -24.69 25.83
N GLN A 591 -13.74 -23.85 24.97
CA GLN A 591 -14.45 -23.20 23.87
C GLN A 591 -15.01 -24.22 22.87
N PHE A 592 -14.22 -25.24 22.54
CA PHE A 592 -14.66 -26.36 21.71
C PHE A 592 -15.87 -27.09 22.31
N LEU A 593 -15.82 -27.45 23.60
CA LEU A 593 -16.94 -28.13 24.27
C LEU A 593 -18.20 -27.27 24.34
N PHE A 594 -18.06 -25.96 24.57
CA PHE A 594 -19.17 -25.03 24.50
C PHE A 594 -19.82 -24.99 23.10
N ASN A 595 -19.00 -24.92 22.06
CA ASN A 595 -19.46 -24.91 20.67
C ASN A 595 -20.15 -26.22 20.27
N ILE A 596 -19.68 -27.38 20.77
CA ILE A 596 -20.36 -28.67 20.64
C ILE A 596 -21.71 -28.60 21.32
N GLN A 597 -21.76 -28.16 22.58
CA GLN A 597 -22.97 -28.18 23.41
C GLN A 597 -24.10 -27.31 22.85
N ILE A 598 -23.80 -26.24 22.12
CA ILE A 598 -24.82 -25.43 21.43
C ILE A 598 -25.49 -26.22 20.29
N LYS A 599 -24.74 -27.11 19.63
CA LYS A 599 -25.19 -27.81 18.42
C LYS A 599 -25.66 -29.24 18.68
N ASP A 600 -25.24 -29.82 19.79
CA ASP A 600 -25.51 -31.19 20.19
C ASP A 600 -26.80 -31.29 21.01
N ILE A 601 -27.93 -31.42 20.32
CA ILE A 601 -29.28 -31.47 20.93
C ILE A 601 -29.42 -32.63 21.95
N ASP A 602 -28.72 -33.74 21.70
CA ASP A 602 -28.82 -34.97 22.51
C ASP A 602 -27.61 -35.18 23.46
N GLY A 603 -26.60 -34.31 23.41
CA GLY A 603 -25.38 -34.41 24.24
C GLY A 603 -24.44 -35.56 23.89
N GLN A 604 -24.69 -36.28 22.79
CA GLN A 604 -23.93 -37.47 22.41
C GLN A 604 -22.49 -37.14 21.97
N TYR A 605 -22.30 -36.04 21.25
CA TYR A 605 -20.99 -35.60 20.79
C TYR A 605 -20.15 -35.10 21.96
N ARG A 606 -20.74 -34.29 22.86
CA ARG A 606 -20.04 -33.79 24.05
C ARG A 606 -19.51 -34.95 24.90
N ASN A 607 -20.34 -35.97 25.12
CA ASN A 607 -19.97 -37.13 25.93
C ASN A 607 -18.77 -37.90 25.35
N LYS A 608 -18.58 -37.90 24.02
CA LYS A 608 -17.42 -38.54 23.40
C LYS A 608 -16.10 -37.88 23.75
N PHE A 609 -16.09 -36.59 24.08
CA PHE A 609 -14.88 -35.82 24.40
C PHE A 609 -14.68 -35.61 25.90
N LEU A 610 -15.69 -35.87 26.74
CA LEU A 610 -15.61 -35.65 28.19
C LEU A 610 -14.49 -36.42 28.89
N PHE A 611 -14.10 -37.61 28.39
CA PHE A 611 -12.98 -38.34 29.00
C PHE A 611 -11.64 -37.58 28.89
N ILE A 612 -11.52 -36.63 27.95
CA ILE A 612 -10.31 -35.80 27.81
C ILE A 612 -10.15 -34.86 29.01
N GLU A 613 -11.25 -34.46 29.68
CA GLU A 613 -11.23 -33.64 30.91
C GLU A 613 -10.37 -34.27 32.01
N GLN A 614 -10.30 -35.61 32.08
CA GLN A 614 -9.47 -36.32 33.07
C GLN A 614 -7.97 -35.99 32.92
N TYR A 615 -7.51 -35.71 31.71
CA TYR A 615 -6.12 -35.31 31.49
C TYR A 615 -5.86 -33.89 32.00
N PHE A 616 -6.82 -32.98 31.83
CA PHE A 616 -6.72 -31.64 32.41
C PHE A 616 -6.66 -31.70 33.94
N GLU A 617 -7.55 -32.47 34.57
CA GLU A 617 -7.54 -32.66 36.03
C GLU A 617 -6.21 -33.25 36.52
N SER A 618 -5.67 -34.24 35.80
CA SER A 618 -4.39 -34.86 36.14
C SER A 618 -3.22 -33.88 36.05
N ILE A 619 -3.17 -33.06 34.99
CA ILE A 619 -2.14 -32.04 34.80
C ILE A 619 -2.25 -30.95 35.89
N GLU A 620 -3.46 -30.49 36.18
CA GLU A 620 -3.72 -29.42 37.15
C GLU A 620 -3.32 -29.85 38.57
N ASN A 621 -3.70 -31.05 38.99
CA ASN A 621 -3.30 -31.62 40.28
C ASN A 621 -1.76 -31.69 40.42
N LEU A 622 -1.08 -32.13 39.36
CA LEU A 622 0.38 -32.24 39.36
C LEU A 622 1.07 -30.87 39.42
N LEU A 623 0.55 -29.87 38.71
CA LEU A 623 1.04 -28.49 38.78
C LEU A 623 0.80 -27.87 40.16
N PHE A 624 -0.31 -28.19 40.81
CA PHE A 624 -0.60 -27.76 42.18
C PHE A 624 0.37 -28.39 43.18
N GLU A 625 0.59 -29.71 43.10
CA GLU A 625 1.55 -30.43 43.95
C GLU A 625 2.98 -29.91 43.78
N LEU A 626 3.39 -29.64 42.54
CA LEU A 626 4.67 -29.03 42.21
C LEU A 626 4.88 -27.70 42.96
N LYS A 627 3.90 -26.80 42.88
CA LYS A 627 3.93 -25.49 43.54
C LYS A 627 4.00 -25.62 45.06
N MET A 628 3.12 -26.44 45.65
CA MET A 628 3.08 -26.67 47.10
C MET A 628 4.36 -27.29 47.64
N SER A 629 4.98 -28.21 46.88
CA SER A 629 6.22 -28.88 47.29
C SER A 629 7.45 -27.97 47.32
N TRP A 630 7.36 -26.82 46.65
CA TRP A 630 8.41 -25.81 46.58
C TRP A 630 8.20 -24.70 47.62
N GLU A 631 6.97 -24.16 47.74
CA GLU A 631 6.62 -23.17 48.79
C GLU A 631 6.85 -23.70 50.22
N GLY A 632 6.79 -25.02 50.42
CA GLY A 632 7.13 -25.66 51.70
C GLY A 632 8.64 -25.82 52.00
N LYS A 633 9.53 -25.38 51.09
CA LYS A 633 11.00 -25.45 51.24
C LYS A 633 11.69 -24.08 51.27
N SER A 634 11.02 -23.01 50.87
CA SER A 634 11.41 -21.61 51.12
C SER A 634 11.07 -21.20 52.54
#